data_AF-A0A7S0PVH4-F1
#
_entry.id   AF-A0A7S0PVH4-F1
#
_cell.length_a   1.000
_cell.length_b   1.000
_cell.length_c   1.000
_cell.angle_alpha   90.00
_cell.angle_beta   90.00
_cell.angle_gamma   90.00
#
_symmetry.space_group_name_H-M   'P 1'
#
loop_
_entity.id
_entity.type
_entity.pdbx_description
1 polymer ?
#
loop_
_entity_poly.entity_id
_entity_poly.type
_entity_poly.pdbx_seq_one_letter_code
_entity_poly.pdbx_strand_id
1 'polypeptide(L)'
;AEAAAEAAEAAAKAAKDAQAQADSPVQAPLPNPCDVPGEAYADAELIAAYEAFATHVEVSGTMSVDAAGWNKIVRACGLVGGALTDAVATRIFDESGAKTRPSGRMHFAEWVDALALVGGTHGVMFKVVEARVKSVAEKQKAAGTASRPIQV
;
A
#
# COMPACT_ATOMS: atom_id res chain seq x y z
N ALA A 1 44.60 -17.74 -11.75
CA ALA A 1 43.32 -18.28 -12.27
C ALA A 1 42.12 -17.66 -11.52
N GLU A 2 42.21 -17.38 -10.22
CA GLU A 2 41.14 -16.74 -9.43
C GLU A 2 40.72 -15.33 -9.91
N ALA A 3 41.67 -14.44 -10.21
CA ALA A 3 41.33 -13.06 -10.63
C ALA A 3 40.52 -12.97 -11.95
N ALA A 4 40.62 -13.99 -12.81
CA ALA A 4 39.84 -14.04 -14.06
C ALA A 4 38.40 -14.54 -13.84
N ALA A 5 38.18 -15.34 -12.79
CA ALA A 5 36.85 -15.83 -12.41
C ALA A 5 36.03 -14.74 -11.70
N GLU A 6 36.66 -13.96 -10.82
CA GLU A 6 36.00 -12.83 -10.14
C GLU A 6 35.59 -11.71 -11.12
N ALA A 7 36.43 -11.44 -12.13
CA ALA A 7 36.10 -10.47 -13.18
C ALA A 7 34.93 -10.94 -14.06
N ALA A 8 34.82 -12.24 -14.32
CA ALA A 8 33.71 -12.82 -15.08
C ALA A 8 32.39 -12.79 -14.29
N GLU A 9 32.43 -13.04 -12.98
CA GLU A 9 31.26 -12.97 -12.11
C GLU A 9 30.75 -11.53 -11.91
N ALA A 10 31.67 -10.57 -11.78
CA ALA A 10 31.34 -9.15 -11.73
C ALA A 10 30.70 -8.65 -13.05
N ALA A 11 31.23 -9.09 -14.19
CA ALA A 11 30.67 -8.76 -15.51
C ALA A 11 29.28 -9.39 -15.73
N ALA A 12 29.08 -10.63 -15.28
CA ALA A 12 27.78 -11.31 -15.36
C ALA A 12 26.73 -10.65 -14.46
N LYS A 13 27.13 -10.17 -13.28
CA LYS A 13 26.24 -9.41 -12.38
C LYS A 13 25.88 -8.05 -12.99
N ALA A 14 26.87 -7.31 -13.49
CA ALA A 14 26.64 -6.02 -14.16
C ALA A 14 25.75 -6.15 -15.40
N ALA A 15 25.89 -7.24 -16.18
CA ALA A 15 25.01 -7.51 -17.32
C ALA A 15 23.56 -7.81 -16.88
N LYS A 16 23.36 -8.56 -15.79
CA LYS A 16 22.03 -8.82 -15.22
C LYS A 16 21.38 -7.55 -14.67
N ASP A 17 22.14 -6.71 -13.97
CA ASP A 17 21.66 -5.43 -13.45
C ASP A 17 21.30 -4.44 -14.58
N ALA A 18 22.12 -4.38 -15.65
CA ALA A 18 21.85 -3.57 -16.83
C ALA A 18 20.62 -4.06 -17.61
N GLN A 19 20.43 -5.38 -17.70
CA GLN A 19 19.26 -5.97 -18.37
C GLN A 19 17.97 -5.78 -17.56
N ALA A 20 18.05 -5.80 -16.22
CA ALA A 20 16.92 -5.43 -15.35
C ALA A 20 16.53 -3.94 -15.47
N GLN A 21 17.49 -3.05 -15.74
CA GLN A 21 17.24 -1.63 -15.98
C GLN A 21 16.69 -1.36 -17.40
N ALA A 22 17.15 -2.11 -18.41
CA ALA A 22 16.71 -1.94 -19.80
C ALA A 22 15.31 -2.52 -20.08
N ASP A 23 14.86 -3.51 -19.31
CA ASP A 23 13.54 -4.15 -19.44
C ASP A 23 12.45 -3.48 -18.58
N SER A 24 12.78 -2.39 -17.87
CA SER A 24 11.76 -1.60 -17.17
C SER A 24 10.97 -0.80 -18.20
N PRO A 25 9.71 -1.15 -18.55
CA PRO A 25 8.91 -0.32 -19.42
C PRO A 25 8.83 1.08 -18.83
N VAL A 26 8.94 2.11 -19.67
CA VAL A 26 8.73 3.51 -19.27
C VAL A 26 7.31 3.63 -18.73
N GLN A 27 7.17 3.46 -17.41
CA GLN A 27 5.89 3.52 -16.73
C GLN A 27 5.50 4.99 -16.61
N ALA A 28 4.36 5.35 -17.20
CA ALA A 28 3.79 6.69 -17.08
C ALA A 28 3.77 7.11 -15.60
N PRO A 29 4.11 8.37 -15.25
CA PRO A 29 4.11 8.83 -13.85
C PRO A 29 2.79 8.50 -13.15
N LEU A 30 2.83 8.17 -11.85
CA LEU A 30 1.59 8.09 -11.08
C LEU A 30 0.87 9.44 -11.18
N PRO A 31 -0.47 9.43 -11.29
CA PRO A 31 -1.25 10.66 -11.30
C PRO A 31 -1.06 11.42 -9.98
N ASN A 32 -1.21 12.74 -10.04
CA ASN A 32 -1.12 13.57 -8.85
C ASN A 32 -2.14 13.10 -7.79
N PRO A 33 -1.75 13.05 -6.50
CA PRO A 33 -2.70 12.73 -5.43
C PRO A 33 -3.83 13.77 -5.43
N CYS A 34 -5.04 13.35 -5.05
CA CYS A 34 -6.11 14.30 -4.80
C CYS A 34 -5.89 15.02 -3.45
N ASP A 35 -6.51 16.18 -3.28
CA ASP A 35 -6.37 16.95 -2.04
C ASP A 35 -6.90 16.16 -0.83
N VAL A 36 -6.03 16.01 0.17
CA VAL A 36 -6.38 15.42 1.46
C VAL A 36 -6.83 16.54 2.39
N PRO A 37 -8.06 16.50 2.92
CA PRO A 37 -8.49 17.45 3.93
C PRO A 37 -7.64 17.28 5.19
N GLY A 38 -7.14 18.38 5.77
CA GLY A 38 -6.19 18.32 6.90
C GLY A 38 -6.72 17.56 8.11
N GLU A 39 -8.04 17.54 8.31
CA GLU A 39 -8.70 16.77 9.36
C GLU A 39 -8.61 15.24 9.18
N ALA A 40 -8.33 14.74 7.96
CA ALA A 40 -8.26 13.30 7.70
C ALA A 40 -7.20 12.58 8.55
N TYR A 41 -6.08 13.26 8.84
CA TYR A 41 -5.01 12.70 9.68
C TYR A 41 -5.37 12.59 11.18
N ALA A 42 -6.49 13.20 11.59
CA ALA A 42 -7.01 13.14 12.95
C ALA A 42 -8.42 12.51 13.02
N ASP A 43 -8.95 12.03 11.89
CA ASP A 43 -10.28 11.45 11.82
C ASP A 43 -10.30 10.08 12.51
N ALA A 44 -11.01 10.00 13.64
CA ALA A 44 -11.03 8.81 14.48
C ALA A 44 -11.62 7.58 13.77
N GLU A 45 -12.58 7.76 12.86
CA GLU A 45 -13.17 6.65 12.10
C GLU A 45 -12.20 6.14 11.03
N LEU A 46 -11.42 7.04 10.43
CA LEU A 46 -10.41 6.69 9.43
C LEU A 46 -9.23 5.98 10.10
N ILE A 47 -8.83 6.43 11.29
CA ILE A 47 -7.86 5.73 12.14
C ILE A 47 -8.39 4.34 12.50
N ALA A 48 -9.63 4.22 12.98
CA ALA A 48 -10.22 2.92 13.29
C ALA A 48 -10.31 2.00 12.06
N ALA A 49 -10.58 2.55 10.88
CA ALA A 49 -10.57 1.80 9.63
C ALA A 49 -9.17 1.29 9.29
N TYR A 50 -8.15 2.13 9.44
CA TYR A 50 -6.75 1.74 9.29
C TYR A 50 -6.36 0.62 10.27
N GLU A 51 -6.73 0.75 11.54
CA GLU A 51 -6.46 -0.27 12.57
C GLU A 51 -7.12 -1.62 12.22
N ALA A 52 -8.33 -1.61 11.68
CA ALA A 52 -9.00 -2.82 11.22
C ALA A 52 -8.27 -3.52 10.06
N PHE A 53 -7.48 -2.78 9.30
CA PHE A 53 -6.68 -3.29 8.18
C PHE A 53 -5.20 -3.51 8.52
N ALA A 54 -4.77 -3.15 9.73
CA ALA A 54 -3.39 -3.29 10.15
C ALA A 54 -2.94 -4.75 10.02
N THR A 55 -1.86 -4.97 9.29
CA THR A 55 -1.27 -6.30 9.13
C THR A 55 -0.37 -6.67 10.31
N HIS A 56 0.14 -5.67 11.00
CA HIS A 56 1.11 -5.82 12.07
C HIS A 56 0.87 -4.78 13.15
N VAL A 57 1.08 -5.21 14.40
CA VAL A 57 1.06 -4.36 15.59
C VAL A 57 2.38 -4.56 16.30
N GLU A 58 3.17 -3.50 16.41
CA GLU A 58 4.42 -3.51 17.16
C GLU A 58 4.15 -3.55 18.67
N VAL A 59 5.16 -3.94 19.47
CA VAL A 59 5.05 -3.96 20.94
C VAL A 59 4.71 -2.59 21.52
N SER A 60 5.09 -1.51 20.80
CA SER A 60 4.74 -0.13 21.12
C SER A 60 3.26 0.22 20.89
N GLY A 61 2.47 -0.69 20.31
CA GLY A 61 1.12 -0.44 19.84
C GLY A 61 1.07 0.19 18.44
N THR A 62 2.22 0.47 17.82
CA THR A 62 2.26 1.07 16.48
C THR A 62 1.75 0.06 15.45
N MET A 63 0.67 0.43 14.77
CA MET A 63 0.10 -0.38 13.69
C MET A 63 0.75 -0.06 12.35
N SER A 64 0.86 -1.06 11.47
CA SER A 64 1.41 -0.90 10.12
C SER A 64 0.79 -1.86 9.09
N VAL A 65 0.85 -1.45 7.83
CA VAL A 65 0.34 -2.20 6.67
C VAL A 65 1.49 -2.57 5.73
N ASP A 66 1.66 -3.86 5.46
CA ASP A 66 2.61 -4.35 4.46
C ASP A 66 2.02 -4.32 3.03
N ALA A 67 2.87 -4.62 2.03
CA ALA A 67 2.47 -4.60 0.62
C ALA A 67 1.32 -5.58 0.30
N ALA A 68 1.28 -6.74 0.96
CA ALA A 68 0.25 -7.75 0.74
C ALA A 68 -1.09 -7.32 1.34
N GLY A 69 -1.06 -6.72 2.53
CA GLY A 69 -2.18 -6.08 3.19
C GLY A 69 -2.76 -4.96 2.35
N TRP A 70 -1.91 -4.05 1.89
CA TRP A 70 -2.31 -2.97 0.98
C TRP A 70 -3.07 -3.49 -0.25
N ASN A 71 -2.50 -4.46 -0.96
CA ASN A 71 -3.14 -5.06 -2.14
C ASN A 71 -4.49 -5.72 -1.79
N LYS A 72 -4.61 -6.37 -0.62
CA LYS A 72 -5.89 -6.91 -0.16
C LYS A 72 -6.91 -5.80 0.14
N ILE A 73 -6.49 -4.71 0.76
CA ILE A 73 -7.34 -3.57 1.12
C ILE A 73 -7.92 -2.93 -0.14
N VAL A 74 -7.10 -2.57 -1.12
CA VAL A 74 -7.57 -1.90 -2.35
C VAL A 74 -8.53 -2.78 -3.15
N ARG A 75 -8.34 -4.10 -3.14
CA ARG A 75 -9.28 -5.06 -3.76
C ARG A 75 -10.57 -5.17 -2.97
N ALA A 76 -10.49 -5.39 -1.66
CA ALA A 76 -11.66 -5.55 -0.79
C ALA A 76 -12.54 -4.29 -0.76
N CYS A 77 -11.92 -3.11 -0.87
CA CYS A 77 -12.61 -1.82 -0.96
C CYS A 77 -13.17 -1.51 -2.35
N GLY A 78 -13.01 -2.42 -3.33
CA GLY A 78 -13.44 -2.20 -4.70
C GLY A 78 -12.79 -0.97 -5.33
N LEU A 79 -11.56 -0.65 -4.91
CA LEU A 79 -10.78 0.46 -5.46
C LEU A 79 -10.07 0.03 -6.73
N VAL A 80 -9.75 -1.26 -6.90
CA VAL A 80 -9.21 -1.80 -8.16
C VAL A 80 -10.32 -1.80 -9.22
N GLY A 81 -10.04 -1.18 -10.37
CA GLY A 81 -10.95 -1.04 -11.49
C GLY A 81 -10.58 0.14 -12.40
N GLY A 82 -10.88 0.04 -13.70
CA GLY A 82 -10.56 1.09 -14.67
C GLY A 82 -9.05 1.38 -14.73
N ALA A 83 -8.66 2.59 -14.32
CA ALA A 83 -7.27 3.04 -14.32
C ALA A 83 -6.43 2.50 -13.15
N LEU A 84 -7.04 2.11 -12.03
CA LEU A 84 -6.33 1.52 -10.89
C LEU A 84 -6.25 -0.01 -11.05
N THR A 85 -5.11 -0.50 -11.52
CA THR A 85 -4.81 -1.94 -11.60
C THR A 85 -4.03 -2.40 -10.36
N ASP A 86 -3.88 -3.72 -10.17
CA ASP A 86 -3.02 -4.29 -9.13
C ASP A 86 -1.55 -3.83 -9.22
N ALA A 87 -1.07 -3.65 -10.45
CA ALA A 87 0.28 -3.13 -10.70
C ALA A 87 0.39 -1.67 -10.23
N VAL A 88 -0.64 -0.86 -10.52
CA VAL A 88 -0.70 0.53 -10.04
C VAL A 88 -0.82 0.59 -8.53
N ALA A 89 -1.63 -0.28 -7.91
CA ALA A 89 -1.73 -0.35 -6.45
C ALA A 89 -0.39 -0.73 -5.80
N THR A 90 0.31 -1.72 -6.34
CA THR A 90 1.66 -2.08 -5.87
C THR A 90 2.61 -0.89 -6.01
N ARG A 91 2.54 -0.17 -7.12
CA ARG A 91 3.36 1.02 -7.32
C ARG A 91 3.04 2.16 -6.33
N ILE A 92 1.78 2.40 -6.00
CA ILE A 92 1.38 3.37 -4.98
C ILE A 92 2.00 3.01 -3.62
N PHE A 93 2.02 1.72 -3.26
CA PHE A 93 2.71 1.28 -2.05
C PHE A 93 4.22 1.52 -2.10
N ASP A 94 4.82 1.29 -3.27
CA ASP A 94 6.24 1.48 -3.46
C ASP A 94 6.65 2.96 -3.35
N GLU A 95 5.79 3.87 -3.80
CA GLU A 95 5.99 5.33 -3.78
C GLU A 95 5.50 6.00 -2.48
N SER A 96 4.81 5.30 -1.59
CA SER A 96 4.28 5.85 -0.32
C SER A 96 5.36 6.14 0.74
N GLY A 97 6.61 5.78 0.47
CA GLY A 97 7.70 5.86 1.44
C GLY A 97 7.84 4.60 2.30
N ALA A 98 6.93 3.62 2.23
CA ALA A 98 7.01 2.36 2.98
C ALA A 98 8.35 1.64 2.82
N LYS A 99 8.89 1.59 1.59
CA LYS A 99 10.19 0.97 1.28
C LYS A 99 11.40 1.68 1.91
N THR A 100 11.27 2.96 2.23
CA THR A 100 12.34 3.73 2.86
C THR A 100 12.41 3.50 4.37
N ARG A 101 11.34 2.94 4.97
CA ARG A 101 11.30 2.58 6.38
C ARG A 101 11.99 1.23 6.62
N PRO A 102 12.67 1.04 7.77
CA PRO A 102 13.27 -0.25 8.13
C PRO A 102 12.26 -1.41 8.16
N SER A 103 10.99 -1.12 8.47
CA SER A 103 9.92 -2.10 8.50
C SER A 103 9.43 -2.50 7.11
N GLY A 104 9.69 -1.69 6.07
CA GLY A 104 9.12 -1.89 4.74
C GLY A 104 7.59 -1.74 4.70
N ARG A 105 6.99 -1.02 5.65
CA ARG A 105 5.54 -0.95 5.88
C ARG A 105 5.05 0.49 5.97
N MET A 106 3.80 0.71 5.60
CA MET A 106 3.13 2.00 5.75
C MET A 106 2.61 2.16 7.17
N HIS A 107 2.78 3.34 7.75
CA HIS A 107 2.02 3.76 8.92
C HIS A 107 0.82 4.59 8.46
N PHE A 108 0.06 5.13 9.42
CA PHE A 108 -1.20 5.81 9.13
C PHE A 108 -1.05 6.98 8.16
N ALA A 109 -0.03 7.83 8.33
CA ALA A 109 0.17 8.98 7.46
C ALA A 109 0.44 8.56 6.00
N GLU A 110 1.37 7.62 5.79
CA GLU A 110 1.66 7.11 4.44
C GLU A 110 0.47 6.40 3.83
N TRP A 111 -0.34 5.74 4.66
CA TRP A 111 -1.57 5.09 4.21
C TRP A 111 -2.61 6.11 3.74
N VAL A 112 -2.78 7.24 4.44
CA VAL A 112 -3.65 8.35 4.01
C VAL A 112 -3.15 8.94 2.69
N ASP A 113 -1.85 9.18 2.56
CA ASP A 113 -1.25 9.70 1.32
C ASP A 113 -1.42 8.72 0.15
N ALA A 114 -1.29 7.42 0.41
CA ALA A 114 -1.55 6.37 -0.58
C ALA A 114 -3.02 6.35 -1.02
N LEU A 115 -3.98 6.57 -0.11
CA LEU A 115 -5.40 6.71 -0.48
C LEU A 115 -5.66 7.96 -1.33
N ALA A 116 -4.90 9.04 -1.12
CA ALA A 116 -4.96 10.24 -1.95
C ALA A 116 -4.49 9.97 -3.39
N LEU A 117 -3.43 9.18 -3.56
CA LEU A 117 -2.97 8.70 -4.89
C LEU A 117 -4.01 7.81 -5.57
N VAL A 118 -4.72 6.97 -4.80
CA VAL A 118 -5.85 6.19 -5.33
C VAL A 118 -6.97 7.13 -5.81
N GLY A 119 -7.31 8.16 -5.04
CA GLY A 119 -8.30 9.16 -5.44
C GLY A 119 -7.90 9.90 -6.71
N GLY A 120 -6.65 10.35 -6.78
CA GLY A 120 -6.06 10.95 -7.99
C GLY A 120 -6.11 10.03 -9.21
N THR A 121 -5.86 8.73 -9.02
CA THR A 121 -5.92 7.73 -10.11
C THR A 121 -7.32 7.55 -10.69
N HIS A 122 -8.34 7.64 -9.85
CA HIS A 122 -9.74 7.55 -10.30
C HIS A 122 -10.34 8.90 -10.70
N GLY A 123 -9.64 10.01 -10.46
CA GLY A 123 -10.19 11.36 -10.64
C GLY A 123 -11.33 11.67 -9.65
N VAL A 124 -11.29 11.07 -8.46
CA VAL A 124 -12.32 11.25 -7.42
C VAL A 124 -11.75 11.95 -6.19
N MET A 125 -12.63 12.60 -5.44
CA MET A 125 -12.27 13.23 -4.17
C MET A 125 -11.85 12.20 -3.13
N PHE A 126 -10.94 12.58 -2.23
CA PHE A 126 -10.48 11.75 -1.12
C PHE A 126 -11.64 11.16 -0.31
N LYS A 127 -12.66 11.97 -0.02
CA LYS A 127 -13.88 11.56 0.72
C LYS A 127 -14.59 10.35 0.12
N VAL A 128 -14.54 10.15 -1.20
CA VAL A 128 -15.13 8.98 -1.87
C VAL A 128 -14.34 7.71 -1.56
N VAL A 129 -13.00 7.81 -1.57
CA VAL A 129 -12.11 6.71 -1.22
C VAL A 129 -12.23 6.38 0.27
N GLU A 130 -12.18 7.42 1.11
CA GLU A 130 -12.35 7.34 2.57
C GLU A 130 -13.64 6.60 2.95
N ALA A 131 -14.77 6.97 2.36
CA ALA A 131 -16.06 6.33 2.63
C ALA A 131 -16.08 4.83 2.28
N ARG A 132 -15.43 4.43 1.17
CA ARG A 132 -15.33 3.01 0.79
C ARG A 132 -14.52 2.21 1.80
N VAL A 133 -13.38 2.76 2.21
CA VAL A 133 -12.47 2.13 3.17
C VAL A 133 -13.15 1.99 4.54
N LYS A 134 -13.77 3.06 5.05
CA LYS A 134 -14.57 3.03 6.28
C LYS A 134 -15.69 1.99 6.22
N SER A 135 -16.45 1.96 5.12
CA SER A 135 -17.53 0.99 4.93
C SER A 135 -17.06 -0.47 4.96
N VAL A 136 -15.90 -0.77 4.37
CA VAL A 136 -15.35 -2.13 4.37
C VAL A 136 -14.72 -2.49 5.71
N ALA A 137 -14.07 -1.54 6.39
CA ALA A 137 -13.54 -1.77 7.73
C ALA A 137 -14.64 -2.14 8.74
N GLU A 138 -15.77 -1.43 8.71
CA GLU A 138 -16.93 -1.76 9.55
C GLU A 138 -17.49 -3.15 9.25
N LYS A 139 -17.52 -3.56 7.98
CA LYS A 139 -17.92 -4.93 7.58
C LYS A 139 -16.93 -5.99 8.07
N GLN A 140 -15.63 -5.73 7.97
CA GLN A 140 -14.56 -6.62 8.47
C GLN A 140 -14.68 -6.80 9.98
N LYS A 141 -14.93 -5.72 10.72
CA LYS A 141 -15.16 -5.74 12.17
C LYS A 141 -16.39 -6.57 12.53
N ALA A 142 -17.51 -6.35 11.84
CA ALA A 142 -18.73 -7.12 12.05
C ALA A 142 -18.56 -8.63 11.75
N ALA A 143 -17.83 -8.97 10.68
CA ALA A 143 -17.52 -10.36 10.34
C ALA A 143 -16.59 -11.04 11.37
N GLY A 144 -15.59 -10.30 11.88
CA GLY A 144 -14.69 -10.78 12.94
C GLY A 144 -15.40 -11.00 14.28
N THR A 145 -16.42 -10.19 14.60
CA THR A 145 -17.28 -10.39 15.79
C THR A 145 -18.23 -11.58 15.62
N ALA A 146 -18.80 -11.77 14.43
CA ALA A 146 -19.71 -12.89 14.13
C ALA A 146 -19.02 -14.26 14.11
N SER A 147 -17.70 -14.31 13.91
CA SER A 147 -16.93 -15.55 13.85
C SER A 147 -16.47 -16.08 15.22
N ARG A 148 -16.79 -15.37 16.32
CA ARG A 148 -16.57 -15.88 17.69
C ARG A 148 -17.80 -16.72 18.10
N PRO A 149 -17.66 -18.02 18.39
CA PRO A 149 -18.79 -18.80 18.87
C PRO A 149 -19.30 -18.17 20.16
N ILE A 150 -20.60 -17.87 20.22
CA ILE A 150 -21.29 -17.48 21.45
C ILE A 150 -21.14 -18.67 22.39
N GLN A 151 -20.27 -18.56 23.39
CA GLN A 151 -20.26 -19.49 24.51
C GLN A 151 -21.51 -19.21 25.33
N VAL A 152 -22.52 -20.06 25.14
CA VAL A 152 -23.64 -20.28 26.06
C VAL A 152 -23.16 -21.02 27.29
#